data_AF-A0A446ZIN2-F1
#
_entry.id   AF-A0A446ZIN2-F1
#
_cell.length_a   1.000
_cell.length_b   1.000
_cell.length_c   1.000
_cell.angle_alpha   90.00
_cell.angle_beta   90.00
_cell.angle_gamma   90.00
#
_symmetry.space_group_name_H-M   'P 1'
#
loop_
_entity.id
_entity.type
_entity.pdbx_description
1 polymer ?
#
loop_
_entity_poly.entity_id
_entity_poly.type
_entity_poly.pdbx_seq_one_letter_code
_entity_poly.pdbx_strand_id
1 'polypeptide(L)'
;MMKYIPDSMSYPFTVWMSENGFYASYKKGFIVLKGGKDVAKISIKETSKGFEMNEVCQKQFSSFCRAWMNRDKQFVDQLRMRGMAKMNQLRYQLVA
;
A
#
# COMPACT_ATOMS: atom_id res chain seq x y z
N MET A 1 10.30 15.39 -2.38
CA MET A 1 9.76 14.03 -2.13
C MET A 1 8.24 14.09 -2.22
N MET A 2 7.61 13.03 -2.74
CA MET A 2 6.17 12.94 -2.93
C MET A 2 5.50 12.72 -1.56
N LYS A 3 4.86 13.75 -1.00
CA LYS A 3 4.32 13.75 0.38
C LYS A 3 2.98 13.04 0.52
N TYR A 4 2.26 12.88 -0.59
CA TYR A 4 0.91 12.35 -0.62
C TYR A 4 0.83 11.19 -1.61
N ILE A 5 0.01 10.19 -1.27
CA ILE A 5 -0.36 9.10 -2.16
C ILE A 5 -1.80 9.34 -2.67
N PRO A 6 -2.04 9.31 -3.99
CA PRO A 6 -3.40 9.36 -4.53
C PRO A 6 -4.21 8.14 -4.09
N ASP A 7 -5.51 8.33 -3.87
CA ASP A 7 -6.40 7.25 -3.44
C ASP A 7 -6.33 6.02 -4.36
N SER A 8 -6.37 6.25 -5.67
CA SER A 8 -6.29 5.20 -6.69
C SER A 8 -5.03 4.32 -6.61
N MET A 9 -3.98 4.81 -5.96
CA MET A 9 -2.69 4.13 -5.76
C MET A 9 -2.50 3.60 -4.34
N SER A 10 -3.30 4.04 -3.37
CA SER A 10 -3.18 3.65 -1.96
C SER A 10 -3.29 2.13 -1.77
N TYR A 11 -4.27 1.50 -2.42
CA TYR A 11 -4.49 0.06 -2.35
C TYR A 11 -3.42 -0.75 -3.10
N PRO A 12 -3.14 -0.52 -4.40
CA PRO A 12 -2.04 -1.20 -5.09
C PRO A 12 -0.70 -1.10 -4.36
N PHE A 13 -0.40 0.08 -3.81
CA PHE A 13 0.82 0.30 -3.04
C PHE A 13 0.85 -0.52 -1.74
N THR A 14 -0.24 -0.56 -0.98
CA THR A 14 -0.29 -1.36 0.26
C THR A 14 -0.17 -2.86 -0.02
N VAL A 15 -0.74 -3.36 -1.13
CA VAL A 15 -0.53 -4.75 -1.59
C VAL A 15 0.95 -4.99 -1.92
N TRP A 16 1.56 -4.12 -2.72
CA TRP A 16 2.98 -4.23 -3.07
C TRP A 16 3.87 -4.19 -1.83
N MET A 17 3.59 -3.32 -0.87
CA MET A 17 4.28 -3.26 0.43
C MET A 17 4.16 -4.60 1.17
N SER A 18 2.97 -5.20 1.25
CA SER A 18 2.78 -6.51 1.88
C SER A 18 3.54 -7.63 1.19
N GLU A 19 3.62 -7.62 -0.14
CA GLU A 19 4.43 -8.59 -0.90
C GLU A 19 5.93 -8.42 -0.64
N ASN A 20 6.37 -7.22 -0.25
CA ASN A 20 7.75 -6.90 0.13
C ASN A 20 7.99 -6.95 1.66
N GLY A 21 7.12 -7.62 2.42
CA GLY A 21 7.32 -7.87 3.85
C GLY A 21 6.90 -6.74 4.79
N PHE A 22 6.15 -5.74 4.30
CA PHE A 22 5.54 -4.71 5.13
C PHE A 22 4.08 -5.02 5.45
N TYR A 23 3.78 -5.36 6.70
CA TYR A 23 2.44 -5.78 7.09
C TYR A 23 1.61 -4.59 7.60
N ALA A 24 0.42 -4.45 7.04
CA ALA A 24 -0.51 -3.37 7.36
C ALA A 24 -1.24 -3.62 8.68
N SER A 25 -1.45 -2.54 9.43
CA SER A 25 -2.28 -2.51 10.63
C SER A 25 -2.92 -1.14 10.75
N TYR A 26 -4.06 -1.05 11.43
CA TYR A 26 -4.71 0.23 11.71
C TYR A 26 -4.34 0.74 13.09
N LYS A 27 -3.89 1.99 13.20
CA LYS A 27 -3.57 2.60 14.49
C LYS A 27 -3.70 4.13 14.47
N LYS A 28 -4.53 4.66 15.38
CA LYS A 28 -4.69 6.12 15.64
C LYS A 28 -4.91 6.97 14.38
N GLY A 29 -5.76 6.52 13.45
CA GLY A 29 -6.04 7.26 12.20
C GLY A 29 -4.98 7.09 11.11
N PHE A 30 -4.14 6.06 11.21
CA PHE A 30 -3.15 5.73 10.18
C PHE A 30 -3.23 4.26 9.79
N ILE A 31 -2.98 3.99 8.52
CA ILE A 31 -2.49 2.70 8.05
C ILE A 31 -1.00 2.66 8.37
N VAL A 32 -0.61 1.74 9.25
CA VAL A 32 0.77 1.52 9.68
C VAL A 32 1.29 0.24 9.04
N LEU A 33 2.34 0.37 8.23
CA LEU A 33 3.02 -0.71 7.52
C LEU A 33 4.37 -0.94 8.19
N LYS A 34 4.56 -2.12 8.82
CA LYS A 34 5.82 -2.47 9.51
C LYS A 34 6.62 -3.50 8.73
N GLY A 35 7.91 -3.23 8.51
CA GLY A 35 8.87 -4.16 7.93
C GLY A 35 10.19 -4.08 8.71
N GLY A 36 10.50 -5.10 9.49
CA GLY A 36 11.67 -5.08 10.39
C GLY A 36 11.65 -3.89 11.37
N LYS A 37 12.65 -3.02 11.30
CA LYS A 37 12.74 -1.79 12.12
C LYS A 37 12.02 -0.59 11.50
N ASP A 38 11.59 -0.69 10.24
CA ASP A 38 10.97 0.41 9.51
C ASP A 38 9.45 0.45 9.75
N VAL A 39 8.95 1.67 9.93
CA VAL A 39 7.53 1.95 10.15
C VAL A 39 7.05 3.01 9.15
N ALA A 40 6.38 2.56 8.09
CA ALA A 40 5.69 3.40 7.14
C ALA A 40 4.28 3.72 7.64
N LYS A 41 3.81 4.95 7.40
CA LYS A 41 2.48 5.41 7.81
C LYS A 41 1.81 6.19 6.68
N ILE A 42 0.53 5.91 6.49
CA ILE A 42 -0.38 6.63 5.59
C ILE A 42 -1.55 7.12 6.43
N SER A 43 -1.86 8.41 6.38
CA SER A 43 -3.05 8.98 7.03
C SER A 43 -4.32 8.41 6.40
N ILE A 44 -5.36 8.13 7.20
CA ILE A 44 -6.67 7.78 6.63
C ILE A 44 -7.47 9.02 6.21
N LYS A 45 -7.02 10.22 6.63
CA LYS A 45 -7.70 11.46 6.28
C LYS A 45 -7.23 11.89 4.90
N GLU A 46 -8.14 11.82 3.94
CA GLU A 46 -7.90 12.31 2.58
C GLU A 46 -7.81 13.85 2.57
N THR A 47 -6.94 14.36 1.70
CA THR A 47 -6.80 15.79 1.40
C THR A 47 -7.00 16.02 -0.09
N SER A 48 -7.05 17.28 -0.54
CA SER A 48 -7.09 17.59 -1.98
C SER A 48 -5.89 17.06 -2.78
N LYS A 49 -4.83 16.59 -2.11
CA LYS A 49 -3.64 16.01 -2.71
C LYS A 49 -3.54 14.48 -2.52
N GLY A 50 -4.54 13.85 -1.90
CA GLY A 50 -4.54 12.45 -1.48
C GLY A 50 -4.18 12.27 0.00
N PHE A 51 -3.66 11.09 0.36
CA PHE A 51 -3.35 10.73 1.74
C PHE A 51 -1.91 11.06 2.10
N GLU A 52 -1.70 11.69 3.26
CA GLU A 52 -0.36 12.06 3.71
C GLU A 52 0.47 10.84 4.14
N MET A 53 1.76 10.84 3.77
CA MET A 53 2.72 9.77 4.06
C MET A 53 3.87 10.28 4.94
N ASN A 54 4.34 9.45 5.88
CA ASN A 54 5.60 9.72 6.57
C ASN A 54 6.83 9.45 5.68
N GLU A 55 8.01 9.94 6.05
CA GLU A 55 9.22 9.84 5.20
C GLU A 55 9.59 8.42 4.76
N VAL A 56 9.46 7.44 5.66
CA VAL A 56 9.70 6.03 5.34
C VAL A 56 8.75 5.57 4.25
N CYS A 57 7.46 5.91 4.36
CA CYS A 57 6.45 5.59 3.37
C CYS A 57 6.68 6.32 2.05
N GLN A 58 7.12 7.59 2.06
CA GLN A 58 7.45 8.34 0.84
C GLN A 58 8.62 7.70 0.06
N LYS A 59 9.64 7.20 0.76
CA LYS A 59 10.77 6.47 0.15
C LYS A 59 10.28 5.19 -0.52
N GLN A 60 9.46 4.41 0.17
CA GLN A 60 8.89 3.17 -0.38
C GLN A 60 7.95 3.45 -1.55
N PHE A 61 7.13 4.50 -1.47
CA PHE A 61 6.26 4.91 -2.56
C PHE A 61 7.05 5.35 -3.80
N SER A 62 8.18 6.02 -3.61
CA SER A 62 9.08 6.36 -4.72
C SER A 62 9.65 5.10 -5.38
N SER A 63 10.03 4.09 -4.60
CA SER A 63 10.45 2.78 -5.12
C SER A 63 9.34 2.06 -5.87
N PHE A 64 8.11 2.09 -5.34
CA PHE A 64 6.93 1.55 -6.01
C PHE A 64 6.68 2.23 -7.36
N CYS A 65 6.70 3.57 -7.42
CA CYS A 65 6.54 4.30 -8.67
C CYS A 65 7.62 3.94 -9.70
N ARG A 66 8.88 3.78 -9.27
CA ARG A 66 9.96 3.31 -10.16
C ARG A 66 9.71 1.88 -10.66
N ALA A 67 9.29 0.98 -9.78
CA ALA A 67 8.95 -0.39 -10.15
C ALA A 67 7.78 -0.43 -11.15
N TRP A 68 6.79 0.45 -10.98
CA TRP A 68 5.67 0.57 -11.91
C TRP A 68 6.10 1.12 -13.28
N MET A 69 6.91 2.18 -13.32
CA MET A 69 7.43 2.74 -14.59
C MET A 69 8.29 1.75 -15.38
N ASN A 70 8.96 0.82 -14.69
CA ASN A 70 9.84 -0.17 -15.31
C ASN A 70 9.14 -1.50 -15.66
N ARG A 71 7.85 -1.65 -15.33
CA ARG A 71 7.06 -2.86 -15.61
C ARG A 71 6.02 -2.58 -16.70
N ASP A 72 5.37 -3.65 -17.14
CA ASP A 72 4.27 -3.52 -18.09
C ASP A 72 3.09 -2.69 -17.50
N LYS A 73 2.24 -2.21 -18.40
CA LYS A 73 1.09 -1.35 -18.07
C LYS A 73 0.09 -2.03 -17.13
N GLN A 74 0.10 -3.36 -17.02
CA GLN A 74 -0.86 -4.13 -16.22
C GLN A 74 -0.41 -4.32 -14.78
N PHE A 75 0.81 -3.92 -14.40
CA PHE A 75 1.37 -4.16 -13.07
C PHE A 75 0.46 -3.72 -11.91
N VAL A 76 -0.12 -2.52 -12.01
CA VAL A 76 -1.03 -1.97 -10.98
C VAL A 76 -2.34 -2.77 -10.93
N ASP A 77 -2.87 -3.16 -12.08
CA ASP A 77 -4.09 -3.97 -12.14
C ASP A 77 -3.86 -5.38 -11.60
N GLN A 78 -2.70 -5.97 -11.88
CA GLN A 78 -2.29 -7.25 -11.29
C GLN A 78 -2.16 -7.18 -9.77
N LEU A 79 -1.67 -6.07 -9.22
CA LEU A 79 -1.64 -5.86 -7.76
C LEU A 79 -3.06 -5.79 -7.19
N ARG A 80 -3.97 -5.08 -7.86
CA ARG A 80 -5.39 -5.02 -7.43
C ARG A 80 -6.04 -6.40 -7.42
N MET A 81 -5.88 -7.16 -8.51
CA MET A 81 -6.43 -8.51 -8.62
C MET A 81 -5.88 -9.44 -7.55
N ARG A 82 -4.57 -9.42 -7.30
CA ARG A 82 -3.92 -10.26 -6.27
C ARG A 82 -4.40 -9.90 -4.86
N GLY A 83 -4.54 -8.61 -4.57
CA GLY A 83 -5.11 -8.15 -3.30
C GLY A 83 -6.53 -8.68 -3.07
N MET A 84 -7.40 -8.58 -4.09
CA MET A 84 -8.77 -9.08 -4.02
C MET A 84 -8.84 -10.60 -3.88
N ALA A 85 -8.01 -11.34 -4.62
CA ALA A 85 -7.94 -12.79 -4.50
C ALA A 85 -7.56 -13.24 -3.09
N LYS A 86 -6.58 -12.58 -2.46
CA LYS A 86 -6.15 -12.85 -1.08
C LYS A 86 -7.26 -12.56 -0.06
N MET A 87 -8.00 -11.47 -0.24
CA MET A 87 -9.16 -11.15 0.63
C MET A 87 -10.26 -12.20 0.52
N ASN A 88 -10.54 -12.69 -0.68
CA ASN A 88 -11.53 -13.74 -0.89
C ASN A 88 -11.10 -15.05 -0.22
N GLN A 89 -9.83 -15.44 -0.35
CA GLN A 89 -9.29 -16.62 0.34
C GLN A 89 -9.45 -16.52 1.87
N LEU A 90 -9.10 -15.38 2.46
CA LEU A 90 -9.26 -15.15 3.90
C LEU A 90 -10.73 -15.21 4.33
N ARG A 91 -11.65 -14.68 3.52
CA ARG A 91 -13.10 -14.77 3.79
C ARG A 91 -13.58 -16.22 3.81
N TYR A 92 -13.17 -17.05 2.85
CA TYR A 92 -13.54 -18.47 2.84
C TYR A 92 -13.02 -19.22 4.07
N GLN A 93 -11.81 -18.92 4.54
CA GLN A 93 -11.22 -19.55 5.72
C GLN A 93 -11.90 -19.18 7.04
N LEU A 94 -12.64 -18.06 7.11
CA LEU A 94 -13.36 -17.63 8.31
C LEU A 94 -14.80 -18.16 8.38
N VAL A 95 -15.31 -18.72 7.28
CA VAL A 95 -16.69 -19.22 7.16
C VAL A 95 -16.75 -20.76 7.14
N ALA A 96 -15.61 -21.42 6.91
CA ALA A 96 -15.44 -22.87 7.01
C ALA A 96 -15.01 -23.29 8.42
#